data_AF-A0A368D5V8-F1
#
_entry.id   AF-A0A368D5V8-F1
#
_cell.length_a   1.000
_cell.length_b   1.000
_cell.length_c   1.000
_cell.angle_alpha   90.00
_cell.angle_beta   90.00
_cell.angle_gamma   90.00
#
_symmetry.space_group_name_H-M   'P 1'
#
loop_
_entity.id
_entity.type
_entity.pdbx_description
1 polymer ?
#
loop_
_entity_poly.entity_id
_entity_poly.type
_entity_poly.pdbx_seq_one_letter_code
_entity_poly.pdbx_strand_id
1 'polypeptide(L)'
;MEHISDQINRSVNYDTKNKILITGGGAYNQTLINAIKIKVKSEIIIPEKKIVDFKEAMIFAYMGLLRSKGEVNCLKSVTGALKDHSSGEMFKN
;
A
#
# COMPACT_ATOMS: atom_id res chain seq x y z
N MET A 1 -8.60 -8.68 -16.44
CA MET A 1 -7.18 -8.70 -16.00
C MET A 1 -6.33 -7.74 -16.82
N GLU A 2 -6.42 -7.78 -18.14
CA GLU A 2 -5.62 -6.94 -19.04
C GLU A 2 -5.73 -5.43 -18.72
N HIS A 3 -6.95 -4.90 -18.65
CA HIS A 3 -7.19 -3.50 -18.29
C HIS A 3 -6.59 -3.12 -16.92
N ILE A 4 -6.71 -3.99 -15.91
CA ILE A 4 -6.16 -3.74 -14.56
C ILE A 4 -4.63 -3.63 -14.64
N SER A 5 -3.98 -4.57 -15.32
CA SER A 5 -2.51 -4.54 -15.50
C SER A 5 -2.04 -3.32 -16.29
N ASP A 6 -2.82 -2.83 -17.26
CA ASP A 6 -2.50 -1.58 -17.99
C ASP A 6 -2.58 -0.35 -17.10
N GLN A 7 -3.61 -0.24 -16.26
CA GLN A 7 -3.73 0.88 -15.33
C GLN A 7 -2.58 0.87 -14.33
N ILE A 8 -2.25 -0.30 -13.77
CA ILE A 8 -1.11 -0.44 -12.87
C ILE A 8 0.19 0.01 -13.56
N ASN A 9 0.44 -0.46 -14.80
CA ASN A 9 1.63 -0.07 -15.55
C ASN A 9 1.72 1.44 -15.82
N ARG A 10 0.58 2.11 -16.06
CA ARG A 10 0.53 3.57 -16.25
C ARG A 10 0.74 4.35 -14.95
N SER A 11 0.35 3.79 -13.80
CA SER A 11 0.42 4.46 -12.50
C SER A 11 1.75 4.31 -11.78
N VAL A 12 2.56 3.30 -12.13
CA VAL A 12 3.86 3.08 -11.50
C VAL A 12 4.97 3.85 -12.21
N ASN A 13 5.93 4.36 -11.44
CA ASN A 13 7.09 5.04 -12.01
C ASN A 13 7.95 4.08 -12.82
N TYR A 14 8.42 4.56 -13.97
CA TYR A 14 9.26 3.79 -14.89
C TYR A 14 10.72 3.78 -14.42
N ASP A 15 10.98 3.05 -13.35
CA ASP A 15 12.34 2.84 -12.85
C ASP A 15 12.56 1.35 -12.55
N THR A 16 13.55 0.78 -13.24
CA THR A 16 13.95 -0.63 -13.11
C THR A 16 14.63 -0.92 -11.77
N LYS A 17 15.06 0.09 -11.03
CA LYS A 17 15.64 -0.07 -9.70
C LYS A 17 14.59 -0.19 -8.59
N ASN A 18 13.35 0.17 -8.90
CA ASN A 18 12.26 0.11 -7.92
C ASN A 18 11.74 -1.31 -7.75
N LYS A 19 11.27 -1.58 -6.53
CA LYS A 19 10.56 -2.80 -6.17
C LYS A 19 9.10 -2.46 -5.89
N ILE A 20 8.19 -3.28 -6.38
CA ILE A 20 6.75 -3.15 -6.14
C ILE A 20 6.32 -4.32 -5.27
N LEU A 21 5.76 -4.01 -4.10
CA LEU A 21 5.23 -4.99 -3.17
C LEU A 21 3.71 -5.09 -3.36
N ILE A 22 3.20 -6.28 -3.67
CA ILE A 22 1.76 -6.51 -3.88
C ILE A 22 1.18 -7.24 -2.66
N THR A 23 0.07 -6.72 -2.12
CA THR A 23 -0.65 -7.26 -0.94
C THR A 23 -2.16 -7.29 -1.23
N GLY A 24 -2.96 -7.79 -0.28
CA GLY A 24 -4.40 -7.96 -0.44
C GLY A 24 -4.77 -9.15 -1.32
N GLY A 25 -6.09 -9.39 -1.51
CA GLY A 25 -6.59 -10.56 -2.22
C GLY A 25 -6.09 -10.70 -3.67
N GLY A 26 -5.78 -9.58 -4.33
CA GLY A 26 -5.23 -9.57 -5.70
C GLY A 26 -3.85 -10.23 -5.80
N ALA A 27 -3.08 -10.31 -4.72
CA ALA A 27 -1.77 -10.98 -4.68
C ALA A 27 -1.87 -12.49 -4.97
N TYR A 28 -3.02 -13.11 -4.67
CA TYR A 28 -3.25 -14.54 -4.92
C TYR A 28 -3.73 -14.86 -6.34
N ASN A 29 -4.03 -13.84 -7.14
CA ASN A 29 -4.47 -14.05 -8.52
C ASN A 29 -3.26 -14.18 -9.46
N GLN A 30 -2.81 -15.42 -9.69
CA GLN A 30 -1.62 -15.67 -10.51
C GLN A 30 -1.72 -15.08 -11.92
N THR A 31 -2.92 -15.12 -12.53
CA THR A 31 -3.16 -14.54 -13.87
C THR A 31 -2.93 -13.04 -13.88
N LEU A 32 -3.44 -12.32 -12.86
CA LEU A 32 -3.24 -10.88 -12.71
C LEU A 32 -1.75 -10.56 -12.43
N ILE A 33 -1.11 -11.30 -11.52
CA ILE A 33 0.32 -11.11 -11.22
C ILE A 33 1.18 -11.30 -12.46
N ASN A 34 0.91 -12.32 -13.27
CA ASN A 34 1.64 -12.56 -14.51
C ASN A 34 1.42 -11.43 -15.52
N ALA A 35 0.18 -10.94 -15.67
CA ALA A 35 -0.11 -9.82 -16.56
C ALA A 35 0.63 -8.53 -16.13
N ILE A 36 0.72 -8.26 -14.82
CA ILE A 36 1.48 -7.12 -14.30
C ILE A 36 2.98 -7.29 -14.56
N LYS A 37 3.55 -8.48 -14.30
CA LYS A 37 4.97 -8.78 -14.52
C LYS A 37 5.42 -8.62 -15.97
N ILE A 38 4.52 -8.87 -16.94
CA ILE A 38 4.83 -8.69 -18.37
C ILE A 38 4.96 -7.21 -18.73
N LYS A 39 4.16 -6.34 -18.10
CA LYS A 39 4.05 -4.93 -18.48
C LYS A 39 4.98 -4.01 -17.69
N VAL A 40 5.13 -4.27 -16.40
CA VAL A 40 5.90 -3.45 -15.48
C VAL A 40 7.37 -3.84 -15.50
N LYS A 41 8.26 -2.85 -15.57
CA LYS A 41 9.72 -3.07 -15.57
C LYS A 41 10.35 -3.25 -14.18
N SER A 42 9.68 -2.77 -13.14
CA SER A 42 10.12 -2.87 -11.75
C SER A 42 10.01 -4.31 -11.23
N GLU A 43 10.84 -4.67 -10.25
CA GLU A 43 10.79 -6.00 -9.62
C GLU A 43 9.48 -6.16 -8.83
N ILE A 44 8.71 -7.21 -9.13
CA ILE A 44 7.46 -7.52 -8.43
C ILE A 44 7.75 -8.51 -7.30
N ILE A 45 7.47 -8.11 -6.07
CA ILE A 45 7.64 -8.90 -4.85
C ILE A 45 6.27 -9.17 -4.23
N ILE A 46 5.98 -10.44 -3.93
CA ILE A 46 4.87 -10.82 -3.06
C ILE A 46 5.45 -11.06 -1.67
N PRO A 47 5.11 -10.24 -0.65
CA PRO A 47 5.60 -10.44 0.72
C PRO A 47 5.06 -11.72 1.36
N GLU A 48 5.48 -11.99 2.60
CA GLU A 48 4.93 -13.10 3.39
C GLU A 48 3.41 -13.00 3.59
N LYS A 49 2.77 -14.16 3.75
CA LYS A 49 1.30 -14.30 3.88
C LYS A 49 0.70 -13.34 4.92
N LYS A 50 1.37 -13.17 6.06
CA LYS A 50 0.91 -12.25 7.12
C LYS A 50 0.78 -10.81 6.62
N ILE A 51 1.75 -10.32 5.85
CA ILE A 51 1.72 -8.97 5.27
C ILE A 51 0.69 -8.90 4.14
N VAL A 52 0.61 -9.92 3.28
CA VAL A 52 -0.38 -9.97 2.20
C VAL A 52 -1.80 -9.88 2.74
N ASP A 53 -2.11 -10.65 3.78
CA ASP A 53 -3.48 -10.77 4.31
C ASP A 53 -3.86 -9.63 5.25
N PHE A 54 -2.91 -9.10 6.03
CA PHE A 54 -3.23 -8.23 7.16
C PHE A 54 -2.58 -6.84 7.11
N LYS A 55 -1.96 -6.42 5.98
CA LYS A 55 -1.35 -5.08 5.87
C LYS A 55 -2.27 -3.96 6.37
N GLU A 56 -3.54 -3.98 5.99
CA GLU A 56 -4.50 -2.92 6.34
C GLU A 56 -4.82 -2.92 7.84
N ALA A 57 -5.09 -4.09 8.43
CA ALA A 57 -5.30 -4.19 9.87
C ALA A 57 -4.05 -3.76 10.66
N MET A 58 -2.87 -4.17 10.22
CA MET A 58 -1.60 -3.80 10.84
C MET A 58 -1.34 -2.30 10.78
N ILE A 59 -1.59 -1.65 9.63
CA ILE A 59 -1.39 -0.19 9.52
C ILE A 59 -2.43 0.57 10.35
N PHE A 60 -3.69 0.12 10.44
CA PHE A 60 -4.68 0.74 11.32
C PHE A 60 -4.28 0.62 12.80
N ALA A 61 -3.81 -0.54 13.25
CA ALA A 61 -3.31 -0.72 14.61
C ALA A 61 -2.11 0.21 14.90
N TYR A 62 -1.18 0.32 13.95
CA TYR A 62 -0.03 1.22 14.09
C TYR A 62 -0.44 2.69 14.10
N MET A 63 -1.36 3.10 13.23
CA MET A 63 -1.90 4.48 13.22
C MET A 63 -2.61 4.82 14.54
N GLY A 64 -3.33 3.87 15.13
CA GLY A 64 -3.94 4.01 16.45
C GLY A 64 -2.89 4.19 17.57
N LEU A 65 -1.81 3.40 17.53
CA LEU A 65 -0.68 3.57 18.44
C LEU A 65 -0.05 4.97 18.33
N LEU A 66 0.24 5.42 17.11
CA LEU A 66 0.79 6.76 16.87
C LEU A 66 -0.16 7.85 17.38
N ARG A 67 -1.47 7.71 17.12
CA ARG A 67 -2.49 8.64 17.63
C ARG A 67 -2.48 8.70 19.16
N SER A 68 -2.39 7.56 19.84
CA SER A 68 -2.34 7.52 21.32
C SER A 68 -1.13 8.24 21.90
N LYS A 69 -0.05 8.38 21.12
CA LYS A 69 1.18 9.11 21.48
C LYS A 69 1.19 10.56 20.98
N GLY A 70 0.15 11.00 20.25
CA GLY A 70 0.12 12.30 19.59
C GLY A 70 1.09 12.43 18.40
N GLU A 71 1.61 11.31 17.89
CA GLU A 71 2.56 11.29 16.78
C GLU A 71 1.85 11.44 15.42
N VAL A 72 2.60 11.91 14.42
CA VAL A 72 2.12 12.05 13.03
C VAL A 72 1.83 10.67 12.45
N ASN A 73 0.60 10.45 11.99
CA ASN A 73 0.18 9.21 11.32
C ASN A 73 -0.50 9.45 9.97
N CYS A 74 -0.66 10.72 9.56
CA CYS A 74 -1.22 11.12 8.27
C CYS A 74 -0.32 12.20 7.64
N LEU A 75 0.24 11.88 6.48
CA LEU A 75 1.18 12.72 5.76
C LEU A 75 0.47 13.60 4.72
N LYS A 76 0.81 14.88 4.68
CA LYS A 76 0.31 15.86 3.70
C LYS A 76 0.72 15.52 2.27
N SER A 77 1.90 14.93 2.11
CA SER A 77 2.46 14.56 0.81
C SER A 77 1.63 13.50 0.07
N VAL A 78 0.87 12.70 0.81
CA VAL A 78 0.00 11.64 0.27
C VAL A 78 -1.46 12.08 0.20
N THR A 79 -1.92 12.85 1.19
CA THR A 79 -3.34 13.21 1.33
C THR A 79 -3.73 14.53 0.67
N GLY A 80 -2.76 15.40 0.37
CA GLY A 80 -3.04 16.78 -0.07
C GLY A 80 -3.48 17.73 1.07
N ALA A 81 -3.38 17.30 2.33
CA ALA A 81 -3.68 18.15 3.49
C ALA A 81 -2.73 19.37 3.57
N LEU A 82 -3.09 20.39 4.34
CA LEU A 82 -2.22 21.57 4.55
C LEU A 82 -0.94 21.25 5.35
N LYS A 83 -1.02 20.27 6.26
CA LYS A 83 0.08 19.86 7.13
C LYS A 83 -0.03 18.38 7.51
N ASP A 84 1.11 17.80 7.88
CA ASP A 84 1.15 16.50 8.54
C ASP A 84 0.41 16.59 9.87
N HIS A 85 -0.31 15.56 10.25
CA HIS A 85 -1.11 15.58 11.47
C HIS A 85 -1.30 14.20 12.10
N SER A 86 -1.64 14.21 13.39
CA SER A 86 -2.06 13.05 14.16
C SER A 86 -3.58 12.91 14.03
N SER A 87 -4.01 12.04 13.13
CA SER A 87 -5.42 11.80 12.82
C SER A 87 -6.02 10.68 13.68
N GLY A 88 -7.36 10.65 13.76
CA GLY A 88 -8.15 9.73 14.56
C GLY A 88 -8.73 10.35 15.84
N GLU A 89 -9.66 9.65 16.49
CA GLU A 89 -10.32 10.09 17.72
C GLU A 89 -10.14 9.04 18.81
N MET A 90 -9.85 9.50 20.03
CA MET A 90 -9.66 8.64 21.20
C MET A 90 -10.95 8.64 22.01
N PHE A 91 -11.62 7.51 22.06
CA PHE A 91 -12.80 7.31 22.91
C PHE A 91 -12.33 6.83 24.29
N LYS A 92 -12.81 7.49 25.34
CA LYS A 92 -12.69 6.99 26.71
C LYS A 92 -13.96 6.20 27.04
N ASN A 93 -13.79 5.11 27.77
CA ASN A 93 -14.90 4.41 28.42
C ASN A 93 -15.45 5.24 29.58
#